data_AF-A0A0R0G7Y1-F1
#
_entry.id   AF-A0A0R0G7Y1-F1
#
_cell.length_a   1.000
_cell.length_b   1.000
_cell.length_c   1.000
_cell.angle_alpha   90.00
_cell.angle_beta   90.00
_cell.angle_gamma   90.00
#
_symmetry.space_group_name_H-M   'P 1'
#
loop_
_entity.id
_entity.type
_entity.pdbx_description
1 polymer ?
#
loop_
_entity_poly.entity_id
_entity_poly.type
_entity_poly.pdbx_seq_one_letter_code
_entity_poly.pdbx_strand_id
1 'polypeptide(L)'
;MSSDPEKRVTSEVVEDDELSPIEEVRLTVTNTDDPTRPVWTFRMWFLGLLSCSLLSFLNQFFAYRTEPLIITQITVQVATLPIGHFMAAFLPTTTFSIPGFGSKSFSFNPGPFNMKEHVLITIFANAGSAFGSGSPYAVGIVNIIKAFYGRSISFAASWLLIITTQVLGYGWAGLLRKYVVEPAHMWWPSTLVQVSLFRALHEKDDHRLSRAKFFFIALVCSFSWYVVPGYLFTTLTNISWVCWIFSKSVTAQQIGSGMRGLGVGALTLDWAAVASFLFSPLISPFFAIVNVFVGYALIVYVVIPVSYWGLNVYNANRFPIFSSHLFTAQGQKYNIPKIVDNHFELNVAEYEKQGRIHLSVFFALTYGFGFATIASTLTHVVCFYGREIMERYRASSKGKEDIHTKLMRRYKDIPSWWFHSLLLVTLLVSLALCIFLKDQVQMPWWGLLFAGVLAFGFTLPISIITATTNQTPGLNIITEYVFGLIYPGRPIANVCFKTYGYISMAQAVSFLSDFKLGHYMKIPPRSMFLVQFIGTILAGTMG
;
A
#
# COMPACT_ATOMS: atom_id res chain seq x y z
N MET A 1 58.72 18.07 -9.58
CA MET A 1 58.78 16.59 -9.57
C MET A 1 58.74 16.15 -8.11
N SER A 2 57.57 15.75 -7.61
CA SER A 2 57.46 14.88 -6.43
C SER A 2 56.03 14.36 -6.38
N SER A 3 55.93 13.05 -6.41
CA SER A 3 54.76 12.19 -6.56
C SER A 3 53.79 12.27 -5.37
N ASP A 4 52.51 12.41 -5.69
CA ASP A 4 51.38 12.17 -4.80
C ASP A 4 51.28 10.66 -4.49
N PRO A 5 51.15 10.22 -3.22
CA PRO A 5 51.02 8.82 -2.89
C PRO A 5 49.57 8.38 -3.12
N GLU A 6 49.37 7.71 -4.23
CA GLU A 6 48.17 6.94 -4.55
C GLU A 6 47.90 5.95 -3.39
N LYS A 7 46.83 6.22 -2.63
CA LYS A 7 46.26 5.27 -1.66
C LYS A 7 45.93 3.99 -2.43
N ARG A 8 46.77 2.98 -2.26
CA ARG A 8 46.46 1.59 -2.60
C ARG A 8 45.14 1.22 -1.93
N VAL A 9 44.06 1.29 -2.69
CA VAL A 9 42.82 0.58 -2.37
C VAL A 9 43.18 -0.89 -2.48
N THR A 10 43.39 -1.54 -1.34
CA THR A 10 43.27 -2.98 -1.23
C THR A 10 41.84 -3.33 -1.64
N SER A 11 41.67 -3.66 -2.91
CA SER A 11 40.56 -4.44 -3.39
C SER A 11 40.68 -5.81 -2.74
N GLU A 12 40.13 -5.94 -1.53
CA GLU A 12 39.64 -7.26 -1.11
C GLU A 12 38.74 -7.73 -2.23
N VAL A 13 39.15 -8.82 -2.88
CA VAL A 13 38.32 -9.53 -3.84
C VAL A 13 37.16 -10.08 -3.03
N VAL A 14 36.10 -9.28 -2.87
CA VAL A 14 34.82 -9.76 -2.37
C VAL A 14 34.41 -10.87 -3.32
N GLU A 15 34.33 -12.10 -2.81
CA GLU A 15 33.91 -13.23 -3.64
C GLU A 15 32.58 -12.88 -4.31
N ASP A 16 32.43 -13.22 -5.59
CA ASP A 16 31.22 -12.93 -6.39
C ASP A 16 29.95 -13.57 -5.76
N ASP A 17 30.14 -14.50 -4.82
CA ASP A 17 29.12 -15.16 -4.01
C ASP A 17 28.66 -14.38 -2.76
N GLU A 18 29.32 -13.26 -2.45
CA GLU A 18 28.96 -12.34 -1.36
C GLU A 18 28.20 -11.10 -1.86
N LEU A 19 28.04 -10.92 -3.18
CA LEU A 19 27.35 -9.77 -3.74
C LEU A 19 25.92 -10.14 -4.19
N SER A 20 24.98 -9.25 -3.90
CA SER A 20 23.64 -9.37 -4.46
C SER A 20 23.70 -9.15 -5.98
N PRO A 21 22.98 -9.95 -6.80
CA PRO A 21 22.95 -9.79 -8.25
C PRO A 21 22.29 -8.50 -8.71
N ILE A 22 21.50 -7.83 -7.86
CA ILE A 22 20.84 -6.56 -8.16
C ILE A 22 21.73 -5.42 -7.66
N GLU A 23 22.15 -4.54 -8.56
CA GLU A 23 23.08 -3.45 -8.28
C GLU A 23 22.52 -2.49 -7.23
N GLU A 24 21.25 -2.14 -7.33
CA GLU A 24 20.57 -1.25 -6.39
C GLU A 24 20.59 -1.82 -4.96
N VAL A 25 20.41 -3.14 -4.83
CA VAL A 25 20.48 -3.84 -3.53
C VAL A 25 21.92 -3.81 -3.00
N ARG A 26 22.91 -4.09 -3.86
CA ARG A 26 24.33 -4.06 -3.49
C ARG A 26 24.81 -2.70 -2.98
N LEU A 27 24.30 -1.61 -3.56
CA LEU A 27 24.65 -0.25 -3.14
C LEU A 27 23.95 0.18 -1.85
N THR A 28 22.74 -0.34 -1.60
CA THR A 28 21.86 0.13 -0.52
C THR A 28 21.82 -0.77 0.71
N VAL A 29 22.04 -2.08 0.60
CA VAL A 29 21.93 -3.02 1.70
C VAL A 29 23.32 -3.49 2.14
N THR A 30 23.55 -3.56 3.45
CA THR A 30 24.82 -4.05 3.99
C THR A 30 24.86 -5.59 4.01
N ASN A 31 26.05 -6.13 3.78
CA ASN A 31 26.31 -7.58 3.79
C ASN A 31 26.71 -8.12 5.18
N THR A 32 26.59 -7.30 6.22
CA THR A 32 27.01 -7.62 7.58
C THR A 32 25.85 -7.56 8.56
N ASP A 33 25.86 -8.44 9.56
CA ASP A 33 24.84 -8.45 10.62
C ASP A 33 25.44 -8.79 11.99
N ASP A 34 24.89 -8.16 13.02
CA ASP A 34 25.17 -8.43 14.42
C ASP A 34 23.90 -8.99 15.11
N PRO A 35 23.82 -10.31 15.31
CA PRO A 35 22.67 -10.97 15.92
C PRO A 35 22.48 -10.69 17.41
N THR A 36 23.46 -10.09 18.09
CA THR A 36 23.43 -9.90 19.55
C THR A 36 22.64 -8.65 19.98
N ARG A 37 22.36 -7.74 19.03
CA ARG A 37 21.67 -6.49 19.30
C ARG A 37 20.24 -6.70 19.82
N PRO A 38 19.81 -5.98 20.86
CA PRO A 38 18.49 -6.15 21.43
C PRO A 38 17.40 -5.64 20.48
N VAL A 39 16.35 -6.45 20.31
CA VAL A 39 15.21 -6.16 19.42
C VAL A 39 13.95 -5.88 20.23
N TRP A 40 13.73 -6.65 21.30
CA TRP A 40 12.58 -6.51 22.20
C TRP A 40 12.89 -5.55 23.35
N THR A 41 12.71 -4.25 23.11
CA THR A 41 12.93 -3.22 24.13
C THR A 41 11.63 -2.51 24.48
N PHE A 42 11.60 -1.90 25.67
CA PHE A 42 10.47 -1.06 26.08
C PHE A 42 10.21 0.08 25.08
N ARG A 43 11.28 0.73 24.61
CA ARG A 43 11.21 1.83 23.63
C ARG A 43 10.54 1.40 22.34
N MET A 44 10.91 0.22 21.82
CA MET A 44 10.34 -0.32 20.58
C MET A 44 8.82 -0.50 20.70
N TRP A 45 8.35 -1.10 21.80
CA TRP A 45 6.93 -1.28 22.05
C TRP A 45 6.20 0.05 22.28
N PHE A 46 6.74 0.92 23.13
CA PHE A 46 6.10 2.19 23.46
C PHE A 46 5.97 3.11 22.24
N LEU A 47 7.08 3.36 21.53
CA LEU A 47 7.08 4.21 20.33
C LEU A 47 6.33 3.55 19.16
N GLY A 48 6.43 2.23 19.02
CA GLY A 48 5.70 1.47 18.01
C GLY A 48 4.18 1.57 18.18
N LEU A 49 3.65 1.20 19.35
CA LEU A 49 2.21 1.22 19.61
C LEU A 49 1.64 2.66 19.56
N LEU A 50 2.39 3.64 20.08
CA LEU A 50 1.99 5.05 20.04
C LEU A 50 1.93 5.55 18.59
N SER A 51 2.97 5.30 17.80
CA SER A 51 3.02 5.74 16.41
C SER A 51 1.96 5.06 15.55
N CYS A 52 1.72 3.77 15.75
CA CYS A 52 0.64 3.03 15.09
C CYS A 52 -0.73 3.66 15.38
N SER A 53 -1.03 3.93 16.66
CA SER A 53 -2.30 4.53 17.07
C SER A 53 -2.49 5.93 16.49
N LEU A 54 -1.46 6.78 16.62
CA LEU A 54 -1.50 8.15 16.14
C LEU A 54 -1.68 8.21 14.62
N LEU A 55 -0.95 7.37 13.89
CA LEU A 55 -0.96 7.40 12.43
C LEU A 55 -2.29 6.87 11.86
N SER A 56 -2.87 5.86 12.51
CA SER A 56 -4.20 5.35 12.15
C SER A 56 -5.28 6.41 12.32
N PHE A 57 -5.26 7.11 13.45
CA PHE A 57 -6.20 8.20 13.71
C PHE A 57 -6.04 9.35 12.73
N LEU A 58 -4.81 9.83 12.52
CA LEU A 58 -4.54 10.97 11.64
C LEU A 58 -4.92 10.67 10.19
N ASN A 59 -4.56 9.50 9.68
CA ASN A 59 -4.92 9.12 8.32
C ASN A 59 -6.42 8.94 8.15
N GLN A 60 -7.12 8.37 9.14
CA GLN A 60 -8.57 8.26 9.11
C GLN A 60 -9.24 9.64 9.10
N PHE A 61 -8.70 10.60 9.86
CA PHE A 61 -9.18 11.98 9.88
C PHE A 61 -8.96 12.68 8.53
N PHE A 62 -7.78 12.55 7.93
CA PHE A 62 -7.45 13.18 6.65
C PHE A 62 -8.10 12.52 5.44
N ALA A 63 -8.56 11.27 5.55
CA ALA A 63 -9.23 10.54 4.47
C ALA A 63 -10.52 11.21 3.99
N TYR A 64 -11.17 12.04 4.81
CA TYR A 64 -12.40 12.76 4.45
C TYR A 64 -12.17 14.09 3.72
N ARG A 65 -10.91 14.45 3.44
CA ARG A 65 -10.60 15.64 2.62
C ARG A 65 -10.84 15.36 1.13
N THR A 66 -11.16 16.41 0.38
CA THR A 66 -11.31 16.35 -1.09
C THR A 66 -10.04 15.85 -1.77
N GLU A 67 -8.88 16.29 -1.28
CA GLU A 67 -7.56 15.79 -1.63
C GLU A 67 -7.00 15.09 -0.39
N PRO A 68 -7.06 13.74 -0.33
CA PRO A 68 -6.68 13.01 0.86
C PRO A 68 -5.18 13.17 1.12
N LEU A 69 -4.85 13.51 2.36
CA LEU A 69 -3.46 13.59 2.81
C LEU A 69 -3.11 12.29 3.54
N ILE A 70 -2.13 11.56 3.01
CA ILE A 70 -1.65 10.31 3.58
C ILE A 70 -0.32 10.58 4.29
N ILE A 71 -0.30 10.36 5.60
CA ILE A 71 0.93 10.35 6.40
C ILE A 71 1.45 8.91 6.44
N THR A 72 2.64 8.70 5.90
CA THR A 72 3.27 7.38 5.78
C THR A 72 4.22 7.09 6.95
N GLN A 73 4.68 5.83 7.03
CA GLN A 73 5.68 5.38 8.02
C GLN A 73 7.00 6.18 8.02
N ILE A 74 7.35 6.84 6.91
CA ILE A 74 8.58 7.62 6.77
C ILE A 74 8.64 8.75 7.81
N THR A 75 7.51 9.40 8.09
CA THR A 75 7.43 10.48 9.09
C THR A 75 7.81 9.95 10.47
N VAL A 76 7.34 8.75 10.81
CA VAL A 76 7.68 8.10 12.09
C VAL A 76 9.15 7.73 12.11
N GLN A 77 9.67 7.12 11.05
CA GLN A 77 11.10 6.78 10.93
C GLN A 77 12.03 7.98 11.16
N VAL A 78 11.66 9.17 10.70
CA VAL A 78 12.47 10.38 10.94
C VAL A 78 12.29 10.88 12.38
N ALA A 79 11.05 10.93 12.87
CA ALA A 79 10.73 11.48 14.20
C ALA A 79 11.23 10.60 15.35
N THR A 80 11.23 9.27 15.19
CA THR A 80 11.59 8.34 16.26
C THR A 80 13.08 8.23 16.52
N LEU A 81 13.93 8.70 15.60
CA LEU A 81 15.37 8.71 15.79
C LEU A 81 15.80 9.61 16.98
N PRO A 82 15.51 10.93 17.00
CA PRO A 82 15.89 11.79 18.12
C PRO A 82 15.19 11.37 19.42
N ILE A 83 13.93 10.94 19.35
CA ILE A 83 13.17 10.46 20.52
C ILE A 83 13.80 9.17 21.07
N GLY A 84 14.21 8.25 20.20
CA GLY A 84 14.86 6.99 20.57
C GLY A 84 16.20 7.23 21.26
N HIS A 85 17.02 8.14 20.73
CA HIS A 85 18.28 8.56 21.38
C HIS A 85 18.03 9.27 22.72
N PHE A 86 17.02 10.14 22.79
CA PHE A 86 16.63 10.78 24.05
C PHE A 86 16.20 9.75 25.09
N MET A 87 15.31 8.82 24.74
CA MET A 87 14.89 7.74 25.64
C MET A 87 16.08 6.84 26.04
N ALA A 88 17.03 6.59 25.15
CA ALA A 88 18.24 5.83 25.48
C ALA A 88 19.19 6.58 26.43
N ALA A 89 19.16 7.92 26.45
CA ALA A 89 19.96 8.72 27.38
C ALA A 89 19.32 8.84 28.77
N PHE A 90 17.98 8.90 28.84
CA PHE A 90 17.25 9.18 30.09
C PHE A 90 16.64 7.96 30.78
N LEU A 91 16.33 6.88 30.06
CA LEU A 91 15.71 5.72 30.69
C LEU A 91 16.70 4.97 31.60
N PRO A 92 16.23 4.50 32.77
CA PRO A 92 17.07 3.78 33.71
C PRO A 92 17.55 2.46 33.12
N THR A 93 18.84 2.17 33.31
CA THR A 93 19.48 0.90 32.92
C THR A 93 19.27 -0.21 33.95
N THR A 94 18.56 0.09 35.05
CA THR A 94 18.32 -0.85 36.14
C THR A 94 17.67 -2.13 35.64
N THR A 95 18.22 -3.27 36.06
CA THR A 95 17.66 -4.58 35.75
C THR A 95 16.68 -4.98 36.84
N PHE A 96 15.50 -5.43 36.45
CA PHE A 96 14.48 -5.92 37.34
C PHE A 96 13.97 -7.28 36.86
N SER A 97 13.60 -8.13 37.81
CA SER A 97 12.93 -9.39 37.52
C SER A 97 11.43 -9.21 37.72
N ILE A 98 10.63 -9.67 36.76
CA ILE A 98 9.17 -9.65 36.87
C ILE A 98 8.74 -10.98 37.50
N PRO A 99 8.07 -10.97 38.67
CA PRO A 99 7.54 -12.20 39.26
C PRO A 99 6.60 -12.91 38.27
N GLY A 100 6.87 -14.19 37.96
CA GLY A 100 6.08 -15.00 37.02
C GLY A 100 6.66 -15.17 35.61
N PHE A 101 7.71 -14.42 35.23
CA PHE A 101 8.40 -14.58 33.93
C PHE A 101 9.72 -15.38 33.98
N GLY A 102 9.96 -16.10 35.08
CA GLY A 102 11.15 -16.92 35.30
C GLY A 102 12.42 -16.10 35.59
N SER A 103 13.60 -16.66 35.31
CA SER A 103 14.93 -16.07 35.56
C SER A 103 15.34 -14.96 34.58
N LYS A 104 14.41 -14.43 33.78
CA LYS A 104 14.71 -13.38 32.80
C LYS A 104 14.78 -12.01 33.48
N SER A 105 15.93 -11.35 33.35
CA SER A 105 16.12 -9.96 33.73
C SER A 105 15.61 -9.04 32.62
N PHE A 106 14.82 -8.05 33.00
CA PHE A 106 14.31 -7.01 32.11
C PHE A 106 14.98 -5.68 32.47
N SER A 107 15.18 -4.83 31.46
CA SER A 107 15.65 -3.46 31.66
C SER A 107 14.86 -2.53 30.75
N PHE A 108 14.53 -1.34 31.26
CA PHE A 108 13.91 -0.29 30.44
C PHE A 108 14.88 0.24 29.37
N ASN A 109 16.18 0.13 29.63
CA ASN A 109 17.24 0.58 28.74
C ASN A 109 18.36 -0.47 28.63
N PRO A 110 18.19 -1.50 27.78
CA PRO A 110 19.16 -2.58 27.64
C PRO A 110 20.44 -2.16 26.88
N GLY A 111 20.48 -0.95 26.31
CA GLY A 111 21.59 -0.48 25.50
C GLY A 111 21.23 0.71 24.62
N PRO A 112 22.19 1.22 23.83
CA PRO A 112 21.96 2.35 22.94
C PRO A 112 20.86 2.05 21.91
N PHE A 113 20.15 3.09 21.48
CA PHE A 113 19.12 2.96 20.45
C PHE A 113 19.73 2.43 19.16
N ASN A 114 19.23 1.29 18.68
CA ASN A 114 19.80 0.59 17.54
C ASN A 114 18.84 0.53 16.34
N MET A 115 19.41 0.24 15.17
CA MET A 115 18.67 0.17 13.91
C MET A 115 17.56 -0.89 13.89
N LYS A 116 17.72 -2.01 14.63
CA LYS A 116 16.69 -3.08 14.67
C LYS A 116 15.46 -2.67 15.47
N GLU A 117 15.65 -2.01 16.62
CA GLU A 117 14.55 -1.37 17.35
C GLU A 117 13.83 -0.36 16.47
N HIS A 118 14.60 0.46 15.73
CA HIS A 118 14.05 1.50 14.88
C HIS A 118 13.19 0.95 13.74
N VAL A 119 13.67 -0.10 13.06
CA VAL A 119 12.90 -0.76 11.99
C VAL A 119 11.58 -1.29 12.53
N LEU A 120 11.55 -1.96 13.68
CA LEU A 120 10.31 -2.47 14.25
C LEU A 120 9.30 -1.37 14.62
N ILE A 121 9.76 -0.22 15.12
CA ILE A 121 8.90 0.94 15.35
C ILE A 121 8.27 1.42 14.04
N THR A 122 9.05 1.48 12.97
CA THR A 122 8.55 1.87 11.64
C THR A 122 7.55 0.86 11.06
N ILE A 123 7.72 -0.45 11.31
CA ILE A 123 6.72 -1.45 10.90
C ILE A 123 5.39 -1.26 11.63
N PHE A 124 5.40 -0.93 12.93
CA PHE A 124 4.18 -0.56 13.64
C PHE A 124 3.52 0.67 13.00
N ALA A 125 4.30 1.69 12.64
CA ALA A 125 3.79 2.84 11.91
C ALA A 125 3.23 2.45 10.53
N ASN A 126 3.85 1.51 9.81
CA ASN A 126 3.34 1.05 8.53
C ASN A 126 1.92 0.51 8.67
N ALA A 127 1.69 -0.36 9.66
CA ALA A 127 0.37 -0.89 9.96
C ALA A 127 -0.62 0.24 10.29
N GLY A 128 -0.20 1.23 11.08
CA GLY A 128 -0.98 2.43 11.40
C GLY A 128 -1.32 3.32 10.18
N SER A 129 -0.53 3.30 9.11
CA SER A 129 -0.85 3.98 7.84
C SER A 129 -1.53 3.08 6.81
N ALA A 130 -2.10 1.96 7.26
CA ALA A 130 -2.69 0.93 6.40
C ALA A 130 -1.75 0.54 5.25
N PHE A 131 -0.46 0.37 5.56
CA PHE A 131 0.60 0.03 4.60
C PHE A 131 0.75 1.05 3.47
N GLY A 132 0.66 2.34 3.82
CA GLY A 132 0.75 3.45 2.87
C GLY A 132 -0.56 3.77 2.14
N SER A 133 -1.65 3.03 2.37
CA SER A 133 -2.97 3.34 1.79
C SER A 133 -3.76 4.38 2.59
N GLY A 134 -3.25 4.81 3.75
CA GLY A 134 -3.87 5.80 4.62
C GLY A 134 -4.84 5.16 5.60
N SER A 135 -6.10 5.01 5.20
CA SER A 135 -7.18 4.53 6.06
C SER A 135 -7.56 3.08 5.73
N PRO A 136 -8.00 2.26 6.71
CA PRO A 136 -8.55 0.94 6.45
C PRO A 136 -9.73 1.00 5.46
N TYR A 137 -9.59 0.39 4.29
CA TYR A 137 -10.59 0.45 3.21
C TYR A 137 -11.99 -0.03 3.65
N ALA A 138 -12.07 -0.99 4.57
CA ALA A 138 -13.33 -1.51 5.12
C ALA A 138 -14.13 -0.45 5.92
N VAL A 139 -13.49 0.61 6.44
CA VAL A 139 -14.20 1.76 7.05
C VAL A 139 -15.11 2.44 6.03
N GLY A 140 -14.75 2.39 4.74
CA GLY A 140 -15.60 2.83 3.64
C GLY A 140 -16.97 2.15 3.61
N ILE A 141 -17.05 0.86 3.97
CA ILE A 141 -18.33 0.14 4.05
C ILE A 141 -19.19 0.71 5.19
N VAL A 142 -18.59 0.96 6.35
CA VAL A 142 -19.26 1.57 7.50
C VAL A 142 -19.80 2.95 7.13
N ASN A 143 -19.02 3.75 6.41
CA ASN A 143 -19.43 5.06 5.91
C ASN A 143 -20.56 4.99 4.90
N ILE A 144 -20.53 4.04 3.96
CA ILE A 144 -21.61 3.81 3.01
C ILE A 144 -22.92 3.49 3.76
N ILE A 145 -22.86 2.59 4.75
CA ILE A 145 -24.02 2.20 5.54
C ILE A 145 -24.59 3.39 6.34
N LYS A 146 -23.73 4.13 7.04
CA LYS A 146 -24.15 5.23 7.93
C LYS A 146 -24.49 6.53 7.20
N ALA A 147 -23.61 7.00 6.33
CA ALA A 147 -23.71 8.32 5.72
C ALA A 147 -24.52 8.33 4.41
N PHE A 148 -24.44 7.27 3.60
CA PHE A 148 -25.13 7.23 2.31
C PHE A 148 -26.49 6.55 2.38
N TYR A 149 -26.59 5.45 3.11
CA TYR A 149 -27.86 4.72 3.28
C TYR A 149 -28.62 5.07 4.56
N GLY A 150 -28.04 5.89 5.45
CA GLY A 150 -28.72 6.38 6.66
C GLY A 150 -29.04 5.30 7.70
N ARG A 151 -28.28 4.20 7.73
CA ARG A 151 -28.53 3.06 8.64
C ARG A 151 -27.45 2.87 9.69
N SER A 152 -27.79 2.15 10.75
CA SER A 152 -26.85 1.77 11.78
C SER A 152 -26.24 0.40 11.50
N ILE A 153 -24.93 0.30 11.73
CA ILE A 153 -24.19 -0.95 11.85
C ILE A 153 -23.60 -0.99 13.25
N SER A 154 -23.64 -2.15 13.89
CA SER A 154 -23.09 -2.31 15.23
C SER A 154 -21.57 -2.12 15.23
N PHE A 155 -21.03 -1.63 16.35
CA PHE A 155 -19.58 -1.49 16.51
C PHE A 155 -18.88 -2.85 16.34
N ALA A 156 -19.41 -3.91 16.96
CA ALA A 156 -18.84 -5.25 16.86
C ALA A 156 -18.81 -5.78 15.41
N ALA A 157 -19.89 -5.60 14.63
CA ALA A 157 -19.91 -6.01 13.22
C ALA A 157 -18.89 -5.22 12.38
N SER A 158 -18.83 -3.90 12.59
CA SER A 158 -17.90 -3.02 11.89
C SER A 158 -16.45 -3.38 12.22
N TRP A 159 -16.15 -3.56 13.50
CA TRP A 159 -14.81 -3.91 13.99
C TRP A 159 -14.35 -5.28 13.49
N LEU A 160 -15.22 -6.30 13.57
CA LEU A 160 -14.91 -7.63 13.03
C LEU A 160 -14.69 -7.59 11.51
N LEU A 161 -15.50 -6.83 10.76
CA LEU A 161 -15.32 -6.66 9.31
C LEU A 161 -13.97 -6.02 8.98
N ILE A 162 -13.60 -4.95 9.68
CA ILE A 162 -12.33 -4.24 9.46
C ILE A 162 -11.15 -5.15 9.81
N ILE A 163 -11.14 -5.77 11.00
CA ILE A 163 -10.01 -6.59 11.44
C ILE A 163 -9.82 -7.82 10.55
N THR A 164 -10.90 -8.52 10.22
CA THR A 164 -10.78 -9.75 9.43
C THR A 164 -10.33 -9.48 8.00
N THR A 165 -10.83 -8.43 7.35
CA THR A 165 -10.38 -8.08 5.99
C THR A 165 -8.90 -7.72 5.94
N GLN A 166 -8.37 -7.10 7.00
CA GLN A 166 -6.97 -6.71 7.11
C GLN A 166 -6.04 -7.89 7.40
N VAL A 167 -6.45 -8.83 8.26
CA VAL A 167 -5.60 -9.93 8.73
C VAL A 167 -5.67 -11.18 7.84
N LEU A 168 -6.78 -11.41 7.13
CA LEU A 168 -6.99 -12.62 6.32
C LEU A 168 -5.85 -12.85 5.31
N GLY A 169 -5.32 -11.78 4.71
CA GLY A 169 -4.20 -11.82 3.77
C GLY A 169 -2.91 -12.41 4.34
N TYR A 170 -2.65 -12.21 5.63
CA TYR A 170 -1.40 -12.65 6.27
C TYR A 170 -1.31 -14.17 6.33
N GLY A 171 -2.46 -14.84 6.40
CA GLY A 171 -2.55 -16.29 6.44
C GLY A 171 -1.89 -16.97 5.25
N TRP A 172 -2.17 -16.51 4.02
CA TRP A 172 -1.53 -17.05 2.82
C TRP A 172 -0.25 -16.32 2.41
N ALA A 173 -0.04 -15.08 2.86
CA ALA A 173 1.23 -14.37 2.63
C ALA A 173 2.43 -15.20 3.14
N GLY A 174 2.29 -15.87 4.29
CA GLY A 174 3.33 -16.76 4.81
C GLY A 174 3.73 -17.90 3.88
N LEU A 175 2.78 -18.45 3.12
CA LEU A 175 3.04 -19.51 2.13
C LEU A 175 3.81 -18.96 0.92
N LEU A 176 3.60 -17.68 0.61
CA LEU A 176 4.20 -17.00 -0.55
C LEU A 176 5.58 -16.38 -0.24
N ARG A 177 5.93 -16.22 1.04
CA ARG A 177 7.20 -15.62 1.49
C ARG A 177 8.43 -16.22 0.82
N LYS A 178 8.49 -17.55 0.71
CA LYS A 178 9.62 -18.24 0.06
C LYS A 178 9.81 -17.84 -1.40
N TYR A 179 8.75 -17.47 -2.10
CA TYR A 179 8.78 -17.16 -3.53
C TYR A 179 9.05 -15.68 -3.84
N VAL A 180 8.73 -14.77 -2.91
CA VAL A 180 8.79 -13.32 -3.17
C VAL A 180 9.77 -12.57 -2.26
N VAL A 181 10.16 -13.15 -1.12
CA VAL A 181 11.07 -12.49 -0.16
C VAL A 181 12.49 -13.02 -0.27
N GLU A 182 12.68 -14.34 -0.35
CA GLU A 182 14.02 -14.96 -0.39
C GLU A 182 14.78 -14.71 -1.71
N PRO A 183 14.14 -14.71 -2.91
CA PRO A 183 14.88 -14.51 -4.15
C PRO A 183 15.44 -13.10 -4.28
N ALA A 184 16.70 -12.99 -4.73
CA ALA A 184 17.37 -11.70 -4.93
C ALA A 184 16.74 -10.84 -6.04
N HIS A 185 16.24 -11.47 -7.10
CA HIS A 185 15.59 -10.76 -8.22
C HIS A 185 14.28 -10.05 -7.82
N MET A 186 13.65 -10.48 -6.72
CA MET A 186 12.51 -9.79 -6.12
C MET A 186 13.04 -8.73 -5.15
N TRP A 187 13.37 -7.56 -5.69
CA TRP A 187 14.19 -6.57 -4.98
C TRP A 187 13.39 -5.52 -4.21
N TRP A 188 12.10 -5.34 -4.53
CA TRP A 188 11.15 -4.43 -3.85
C TRP A 188 11.64 -2.97 -3.79
N PRO A 189 11.39 -2.15 -4.83
CA PRO A 189 11.98 -0.82 -4.94
C PRO A 189 11.63 0.13 -3.79
N SER A 190 10.36 0.15 -3.38
CA SER A 190 9.91 0.95 -2.23
C SER A 190 10.59 0.58 -0.92
N THR A 191 10.89 -0.69 -0.72
CA THR A 191 11.63 -1.19 0.44
C THR A 191 13.07 -0.67 0.46
N LEU A 192 13.75 -0.60 -0.69
CA LEU A 192 15.12 -0.07 -0.75
C LEU A 192 15.21 1.41 -0.36
N VAL A 193 14.20 2.21 -0.67
CA VAL A 193 14.13 3.60 -0.22
C VAL A 193 14.09 3.68 1.31
N GLN A 194 13.35 2.78 1.97
CA GLN A 194 13.31 2.70 3.44
C GLN A 194 14.68 2.31 4.01
N VAL A 195 15.33 1.30 3.43
CA VAL A 195 16.68 0.87 3.84
C VAL A 195 17.68 2.02 3.71
N SER A 196 17.68 2.70 2.57
CA SER A 196 18.56 3.86 2.31
C SER A 196 18.36 4.95 3.35
N LEU A 197 17.11 5.25 3.72
CA LEU A 197 16.79 6.21 4.77
C LEU A 197 17.29 5.75 6.16
N PHE A 198 17.11 4.48 6.54
CA PHE A 198 17.64 3.98 7.81
C PHE A 198 19.15 4.13 7.90
N ARG A 199 19.85 3.80 6.80
CA ARG A 199 21.30 3.94 6.72
C ARG A 199 21.74 5.39 6.80
N ALA A 200 21.10 6.29 6.05
CA ALA A 200 21.38 7.73 6.10
C ALA A 200 21.19 8.33 7.51
N LEU A 201 20.31 7.76 8.32
CA LEU A 201 20.01 8.21 9.68
C LEU A 201 20.91 7.59 10.76
N HIS A 202 21.34 6.33 10.62
CA HIS A 202 22.12 5.61 11.63
C HIS A 202 23.62 5.51 11.33
N GLU A 203 24.03 5.54 10.06
CA GLU A 203 25.44 5.44 9.67
C GLU A 203 26.13 6.81 9.79
N LYS A 204 27.34 6.81 10.33
CA LYS A 204 28.19 8.01 10.38
C LYS A 204 28.97 8.11 9.08
N ASP A 205 28.81 9.22 8.37
CA ASP A 205 29.63 9.56 7.20
C ASP A 205 30.74 10.54 7.57
N ASP A 206 31.97 10.25 7.15
CA ASP A 206 33.14 11.12 7.32
C ASP A 206 33.23 12.24 6.24
N HIS A 207 32.22 12.37 5.38
CA HIS A 207 32.15 13.41 4.35
C HIS A 207 31.76 14.79 4.92
N ARG A 208 32.25 15.87 4.29
CA ARG A 208 31.99 17.28 4.67
C ARG A 208 30.48 17.60 4.83
N LEU A 209 29.64 17.00 3.97
CA LEU A 209 28.19 16.96 4.13
C LEU A 209 27.77 15.51 4.42
N SER A 210 27.54 15.20 5.69
CA SER A 210 26.92 13.92 6.07
C SER A 210 25.53 13.80 5.42
N ARG A 211 25.14 12.57 5.02
CA ARG A 211 23.80 12.28 4.48
C ARG A 211 22.67 12.84 5.34
N ALA A 212 22.83 12.81 6.67
CA ALA A 212 21.87 13.38 7.62
C ALA A 212 21.71 14.91 7.49
N LYS A 213 22.81 15.66 7.25
CA LYS A 213 22.74 17.12 7.05
C LYS A 213 22.02 17.48 5.76
N PHE A 214 22.34 16.78 4.67
CA PHE A 214 21.66 16.95 3.39
C PHE A 214 20.16 16.67 3.51
N PHE A 215 19.81 15.55 4.15
CA PHE A 215 18.42 15.18 4.43
C PHE A 215 17.67 16.30 5.18
N PHE A 216 18.26 16.87 6.23
CA PHE A 216 17.61 17.92 7.00
C PHE A 216 17.42 19.22 6.20
N ILE A 217 18.39 19.62 5.38
CA ILE A 217 18.26 20.77 4.48
C ILE A 217 17.10 20.54 3.50
N ALA A 218 17.07 19.37 2.84
CA ALA A 218 16.00 19.01 1.91
C ALA A 218 14.63 18.98 2.59
N LEU A 219 14.54 18.48 3.82
CA LEU A 219 13.32 18.45 4.62
C LEU A 219 12.80 19.87 4.89
N VAL A 220 13.65 20.79 5.35
CA VAL A 220 13.27 22.18 5.62
C VAL A 220 12.86 22.89 4.34
N CYS A 221 13.61 22.75 3.25
CA CYS A 221 13.26 23.33 1.96
C CYS A 221 11.91 22.80 1.45
N SER A 222 11.69 21.49 1.53
CA SER A 222 10.42 20.87 1.10
C SER A 222 9.25 21.30 1.97
N PHE A 223 9.45 21.42 3.29
CA PHE A 223 8.43 21.89 4.22
C PHE A 223 8.05 23.35 3.93
N SER A 224 9.05 24.22 3.77
CA SER A 224 8.83 25.63 3.42
C SER A 224 8.16 25.77 2.06
N TRP A 225 8.54 24.96 1.07
CA TRP A 225 7.90 24.98 -0.25
C TRP A 225 6.45 24.52 -0.16
N TYR A 226 6.12 23.47 0.59
CA TYR A 226 4.75 22.94 0.70
C TYR A 226 3.72 23.99 1.17
N VAL A 227 4.13 24.92 2.04
CA VAL A 227 3.25 26.03 2.49
C VAL A 227 2.83 26.94 1.33
N VAL A 228 3.66 27.05 0.28
CA VAL A 228 3.43 27.95 -0.85
C VAL A 228 2.25 27.47 -1.72
N PRO A 229 2.27 26.31 -2.39
CA PRO A 229 1.10 25.85 -3.14
C PRO A 229 -0.03 25.38 -2.21
N GLY A 230 0.28 24.85 -1.02
CA GLY A 230 -0.75 24.27 -0.14
C GLY A 230 -1.61 25.28 0.62
N TYR A 231 -1.12 26.51 0.85
CA TYR A 231 -1.84 27.50 1.66
C TYR A 231 -1.78 28.94 1.09
N LEU A 232 -0.59 29.41 0.71
CA LEU A 232 -0.43 30.82 0.30
C LEU A 232 -0.94 31.08 -1.13
N PHE A 233 -0.65 30.18 -2.08
CA PHE A 233 -0.95 30.31 -3.50
C PHE A 233 -1.45 28.98 -4.08
N THR A 234 -2.70 28.63 -3.77
CA THR A 234 -3.34 27.37 -4.20
C THR A 234 -3.52 27.24 -5.72
N THR A 235 -3.42 28.33 -6.48
CA THR A 235 -3.40 28.30 -7.94
C THR A 235 -2.17 27.56 -8.50
N LEU A 236 -1.07 27.46 -7.73
CA LEU A 236 0.14 26.74 -8.14
C LEU A 236 -0.05 25.21 -8.13
N THR A 237 -1.07 24.71 -7.42
CA THR A 237 -1.44 23.29 -7.41
C THR A 237 -1.95 22.83 -8.78
N ASN A 238 -2.61 23.71 -9.55
CA ASN A 238 -3.06 23.37 -10.90
C ASN A 238 -3.07 24.58 -11.83
N ILE A 239 -1.97 24.77 -12.55
CA ILE A 239 -1.77 25.81 -13.55
C ILE A 239 -2.18 25.23 -14.91
N SER A 240 -3.46 25.38 -15.25
CA SER A 240 -4.01 24.96 -16.55
C SER A 240 -3.86 26.09 -17.60
N TRP A 241 -2.70 26.22 -18.24
CA TRP A 241 -2.43 27.36 -19.16
C TRP A 241 -3.38 27.41 -20.36
N VAL A 242 -3.80 26.26 -20.88
CA VAL A 242 -4.77 26.15 -21.98
C VAL A 242 -6.11 26.78 -21.60
N CYS A 243 -6.55 26.58 -20.35
CA CYS A 243 -7.78 27.20 -19.83
C CYS A 243 -7.64 28.71 -19.66
N TRP A 244 -6.45 29.22 -19.35
CA TRP A 244 -6.20 30.67 -19.24
C TRP A 244 -6.24 31.36 -20.60
N ILE A 245 -5.58 30.79 -21.61
CA ILE A 245 -5.57 31.37 -22.96
C ILE A 245 -6.98 31.32 -23.58
N PHE A 246 -7.70 30.21 -23.41
CA PHE A 246 -9.02 29.99 -24.01
C PHE A 246 -10.14 29.93 -22.98
N SER A 247 -10.26 30.97 -22.16
CA SER A 247 -11.20 31.03 -21.03
C SER A 247 -12.67 30.86 -21.40
N LYS A 248 -13.08 31.17 -22.65
CA LYS A 248 -14.48 31.06 -23.11
C LYS A 248 -14.81 29.76 -23.85
N SER A 249 -13.82 28.95 -24.20
CA SER A 249 -14.04 27.72 -24.99
C SER A 249 -14.25 26.51 -24.09
N VAL A 250 -15.44 25.90 -24.17
CA VAL A 250 -15.77 24.68 -23.42
C VAL A 250 -14.82 23.54 -23.80
N THR A 251 -14.51 23.38 -25.09
CA THR A 251 -13.60 22.34 -25.58
C THR A 251 -12.19 22.55 -25.05
N ALA A 252 -11.70 23.80 -25.03
CA ALA A 252 -10.39 24.09 -24.48
C ALA A 252 -10.31 23.82 -22.97
N GLN A 253 -11.40 24.09 -22.23
CA GLN A 253 -11.49 23.74 -20.81
C GLN A 253 -11.54 22.22 -20.60
N GLN A 254 -12.26 21.47 -21.43
CA GLN A 254 -12.31 20.00 -21.37
C GLN A 254 -10.95 19.36 -21.67
N ILE A 255 -10.17 19.94 -22.58
CA ILE A 255 -8.83 19.45 -22.93
C ILE A 255 -7.81 19.88 -21.86
N GLY A 256 -7.85 21.15 -21.46
CA GLY A 256 -6.80 21.80 -20.68
C GLY A 256 -6.93 21.71 -19.17
N SER A 257 -8.13 21.49 -18.64
CA SER A 257 -8.34 21.49 -17.18
C SER A 257 -7.72 20.25 -16.55
N GLY A 258 -6.80 20.43 -15.59
CA GLY A 258 -6.23 19.31 -14.85
C GLY A 258 -7.16 18.68 -13.79
N MET A 259 -8.19 19.40 -13.32
CA MET A 259 -9.14 18.87 -12.31
C MET A 259 -10.42 18.28 -12.90
N ARG A 260 -10.87 18.81 -14.05
CA ARG A 260 -12.19 18.50 -14.64
C ARG A 260 -12.10 18.13 -16.13
N GLY A 261 -10.89 17.96 -16.65
CA GLY A 261 -10.62 17.69 -18.05
C GLY A 261 -9.50 16.68 -18.23
N LEU A 262 -8.91 16.66 -19.42
CA LEU A 262 -7.83 15.74 -19.79
C LEU A 262 -6.45 16.19 -19.30
N GLY A 263 -6.33 17.42 -18.77
CA GLY A 263 -5.09 17.94 -18.19
C GLY A 263 -3.98 18.25 -19.20
N VAL A 264 -4.28 18.42 -20.49
CA VAL A 264 -3.26 18.79 -21.48
C VAL A 264 -2.71 20.18 -21.17
N GLY A 265 -1.42 20.25 -20.85
CA GLY A 265 -0.80 21.51 -20.45
C GLY A 265 -1.15 21.94 -19.02
N ALA A 266 -1.73 21.08 -18.19
CA ALA A 266 -1.81 21.34 -16.76
C ALA A 266 -0.43 21.12 -16.13
N LEU A 267 0.11 22.16 -15.50
CA LEU A 267 1.34 22.09 -14.72
C LEU A 267 1.01 22.21 -13.24
N THR A 268 1.71 21.45 -12.41
CA THR A 268 1.58 21.55 -10.96
C THR A 268 2.97 21.77 -10.36
N LEU A 269 3.05 22.72 -9.42
CA LEU A 269 4.24 22.91 -8.57
C LEU A 269 4.03 22.35 -7.17
N ASP A 270 2.93 21.61 -6.98
CA ASP A 270 2.56 20.98 -5.74
C ASP A 270 2.86 19.48 -5.80
N TRP A 271 3.90 19.06 -5.07
CA TRP A 271 4.27 17.65 -5.00
C TRP A 271 3.17 16.78 -4.39
N ALA A 272 2.33 17.31 -3.50
CA ALA A 272 1.23 16.54 -2.93
C ALA A 272 0.17 16.22 -3.99
N ALA A 273 -0.11 17.14 -4.91
CA ALA A 273 -1.00 16.86 -6.04
C ALA A 273 -0.44 15.74 -6.95
N VAL A 274 0.88 15.75 -7.22
CA VAL A 274 1.54 14.71 -8.01
C VAL A 274 1.49 13.34 -7.32
N ALA A 275 1.78 13.28 -6.02
CA ALA A 275 1.97 12.02 -5.31
C ALA A 275 0.68 11.43 -4.70
N SER A 276 -0.40 12.23 -4.56
CA SER A 276 -1.62 11.86 -3.83
C SER A 276 -2.31 10.57 -4.32
N PHE A 277 -2.32 10.29 -5.63
CA PHE A 277 -3.04 9.16 -6.20
C PHE A 277 -2.15 8.06 -6.79
N LEU A 278 -0.97 8.40 -7.31
CA LEU A 278 -0.06 7.44 -7.96
C LEU A 278 1.21 7.14 -7.15
N PHE A 279 1.28 7.65 -5.91
CA PHE A 279 2.48 7.63 -5.08
C PHE A 279 3.67 8.35 -5.74
N SER A 280 4.84 8.27 -5.11
CA SER A 280 6.04 8.92 -5.65
C SER A 280 6.59 8.17 -6.87
N PRO A 281 6.66 8.80 -8.06
CA PRO A 281 7.22 8.16 -9.24
C PRO A 281 8.73 7.90 -9.11
N LEU A 282 9.42 8.63 -8.22
CA LEU A 282 10.88 8.53 -8.00
C LEU A 282 11.32 7.14 -7.47
N ILE A 283 10.38 6.36 -6.95
CA ILE A 283 10.62 5.05 -6.36
C ILE A 283 10.50 3.94 -7.43
N SER A 284 9.78 4.20 -8.51
CA SER A 284 9.52 3.18 -9.53
C SER A 284 10.64 3.15 -10.57
N PRO A 285 10.99 1.98 -11.12
CA PRO A 285 11.99 1.89 -12.18
C PRO A 285 11.57 2.65 -13.44
N PHE A 286 12.54 3.23 -14.15
CA PHE A 286 12.27 4.07 -15.33
C PHE A 286 11.44 3.36 -16.40
N PHE A 287 11.72 2.09 -16.69
CA PHE A 287 10.96 1.34 -17.70
C PHE A 287 9.47 1.22 -17.32
N ALA A 288 9.16 1.05 -16.03
CA ALA A 288 7.79 0.93 -15.54
C ALA A 288 7.07 2.28 -15.67
N ILE A 289 7.75 3.38 -15.36
CA ILE A 289 7.22 4.74 -15.53
C ILE A 289 6.88 5.01 -17.00
N VAL A 290 7.80 4.71 -17.93
CA VAL A 290 7.58 4.90 -19.36
C VAL A 290 6.41 4.07 -19.86
N ASN A 291 6.29 2.81 -19.44
CA ASN A 291 5.19 1.93 -19.83
C ASN A 291 3.83 2.48 -19.35
N VAL A 292 3.72 2.86 -18.07
CA VAL A 292 2.51 3.49 -17.53
C VAL A 292 2.20 4.81 -18.26
N PHE A 293 3.21 5.63 -18.56
CA PHE A 293 3.02 6.89 -19.27
C PHE A 293 2.50 6.69 -20.70
N VAL A 294 3.06 5.73 -21.45
CA VAL A 294 2.58 5.40 -22.80
C VAL A 294 1.13 4.91 -22.76
N GLY A 295 0.80 4.01 -21.83
CA GLY A 295 -0.57 3.54 -21.62
C GLY A 295 -1.53 4.69 -21.28
N TYR A 296 -1.12 5.56 -20.35
CA TYR A 296 -1.86 6.78 -19.99
C TYR A 296 -2.09 7.68 -21.21
N ALA A 297 -1.05 8.00 -21.98
CA ALA A 297 -1.13 8.88 -23.13
C ALA A 297 -2.06 8.32 -24.22
N LEU A 298 -1.98 7.01 -24.49
CA LEU A 298 -2.88 6.35 -25.43
C LEU A 298 -4.33 6.41 -24.97
N ILE A 299 -4.60 6.10 -23.70
CA ILE A 299 -5.98 6.11 -23.19
C ILE A 299 -6.54 7.54 -23.15
N VAL A 300 -5.82 8.46 -22.52
CA VAL A 300 -6.33 9.81 -22.22
C VAL A 300 -6.31 10.71 -23.45
N TYR A 301 -5.30 10.63 -24.31
CA TYR A 301 -5.15 11.55 -25.45
C TYR A 301 -5.56 10.97 -26.80
N VAL A 302 -5.79 9.65 -26.90
CA VAL A 302 -6.27 9.02 -28.15
C VAL A 302 -7.64 8.39 -27.96
N VAL A 303 -7.76 7.39 -27.08
CA VAL A 303 -8.99 6.59 -26.96
C VAL A 303 -10.16 7.43 -26.45
N ILE A 304 -9.95 8.25 -25.42
CA ILE A 304 -11.03 9.09 -24.85
C ILE A 304 -11.51 10.14 -25.86
N PRO A 305 -10.64 10.95 -26.51
CA PRO A 305 -11.05 11.91 -27.52
C PRO A 305 -11.81 11.28 -28.69
N VAL A 306 -11.32 10.14 -29.22
CA VAL A 306 -11.98 9.42 -30.31
C VAL A 306 -13.35 8.90 -29.86
N SER A 307 -13.46 8.38 -28.64
CA SER A 307 -14.72 7.85 -28.12
C SER A 307 -15.75 8.95 -27.82
N TYR A 308 -15.30 10.10 -27.30
CA TYR A 308 -16.17 11.22 -26.93
C TYR A 308 -16.58 12.04 -28.16
N TRP A 309 -15.62 12.66 -28.86
CA TRP A 309 -15.90 13.56 -29.98
C TRP A 309 -16.07 12.86 -31.32
N GLY A 310 -15.32 11.78 -31.58
CA GLY A 310 -15.32 11.11 -32.88
C GLY A 310 -16.51 10.18 -33.09
N LEU A 311 -16.69 9.22 -32.18
CA LEU A 311 -17.68 8.14 -32.29
C LEU A 311 -18.91 8.32 -31.41
N ASN A 312 -18.88 9.27 -30.47
CA ASN A 312 -19.95 9.52 -29.49
C ASN A 312 -20.47 8.23 -28.83
N VAL A 313 -19.54 7.38 -28.37
CA VAL A 313 -19.84 6.05 -27.83
C VAL A 313 -20.76 6.19 -26.62
N TYR A 314 -21.86 5.41 -26.60
CA TYR A 314 -22.90 5.48 -25.54
C TYR A 314 -23.55 6.86 -25.33
N ASN A 315 -23.64 7.69 -26.38
CA ASN A 315 -24.13 9.07 -26.27
C ASN A 315 -23.30 9.93 -25.29
N ALA A 316 -21.98 9.71 -25.27
CA ALA A 316 -21.02 10.37 -24.39
C ALA A 316 -21.19 11.89 -24.29
N ASN A 317 -21.55 12.57 -25.38
CA ASN A 317 -21.72 14.03 -25.43
C ASN A 317 -22.79 14.60 -24.48
N ARG A 318 -23.68 13.75 -23.94
CA ARG A 318 -24.69 14.14 -22.95
C ARG A 318 -24.12 14.26 -21.53
N PHE A 319 -22.91 13.75 -21.30
CA PHE A 319 -22.28 13.66 -19.98
C PHE A 319 -20.96 14.44 -19.98
N PRO A 320 -20.51 14.94 -18.82
CA PRO A 320 -19.17 15.51 -18.72
C PRO A 320 -18.10 14.48 -19.10
N ILE A 321 -17.06 14.92 -19.83
CA ILE A 321 -15.96 14.04 -20.27
C ILE A 321 -15.28 13.35 -19.08
N PHE A 322 -15.09 14.08 -17.98
CA PHE A 322 -14.48 13.61 -16.73
C PHE A 322 -15.45 13.82 -15.57
N SER A 323 -16.05 12.74 -15.07
CA SER A 323 -16.91 12.77 -13.88
C SER A 323 -17.02 11.41 -13.22
N SER A 324 -17.04 11.40 -11.89
CA SER A 324 -17.34 10.23 -11.05
C SER A 324 -18.83 10.09 -10.72
N HIS A 325 -19.68 11.04 -11.15
CA HIS A 325 -21.11 10.98 -10.90
C HIS A 325 -21.83 10.01 -11.85
N LEU A 326 -22.97 9.52 -11.38
CA LEU A 326 -23.89 8.68 -12.15
C LEU A 326 -24.98 9.56 -12.78
N PHE A 327 -25.40 9.20 -13.99
CA PHE A 327 -26.37 10.00 -14.77
C PHE A 327 -27.56 9.19 -15.28
N THR A 328 -28.68 9.86 -15.50
CA THR A 328 -29.83 9.35 -16.26
C THR A 328 -29.57 9.47 -17.77
N ALA A 329 -30.42 8.87 -18.62
CA ALA A 329 -30.28 8.97 -20.08
C ALA A 329 -30.33 10.42 -20.63
N GLN A 330 -30.87 11.35 -19.84
CA GLN A 330 -31.01 12.77 -20.13
C GLN A 330 -29.83 13.62 -19.60
N GLY A 331 -28.83 13.02 -18.94
CA GLY A 331 -27.67 13.74 -18.40
C GLY A 331 -27.87 14.35 -17.01
N GLN A 332 -29.02 14.08 -16.36
CA GLN A 332 -29.26 14.52 -14.98
C GLN A 332 -28.59 13.59 -13.97
N LYS A 333 -28.22 14.09 -12.79
CA LYS A 333 -27.64 13.25 -11.73
C LYS A 333 -28.63 12.16 -11.30
N TYR A 334 -28.15 10.92 -11.23
CA TYR A 334 -28.95 9.77 -10.86
C TYR A 334 -29.29 9.76 -9.37
N ASN A 335 -30.53 9.43 -9.01
CA ASN A 335 -30.98 9.46 -7.62
C ASN A 335 -30.86 8.07 -6.96
N ILE A 336 -29.67 7.79 -6.41
CA ILE A 336 -29.33 6.49 -5.80
C ILE A 336 -30.22 6.16 -4.58
N PRO A 337 -30.49 7.07 -3.62
CA PRO A 337 -31.32 6.74 -2.46
C PRO A 337 -32.75 6.27 -2.80
N LYS A 338 -33.29 6.64 -3.96
CA LYS A 338 -34.64 6.23 -4.38
C LYS A 338 -34.72 4.80 -4.90
N ILE A 339 -33.62 4.22 -5.37
CA ILE A 339 -33.61 2.89 -5.98
C ILE A 339 -33.15 1.78 -5.03
N VAL A 340 -32.69 2.12 -3.82
CA VAL A 340 -32.31 1.14 -2.80
C VAL A 340 -33.36 1.16 -1.71
N ASP A 341 -34.00 0.02 -1.48
CA ASP A 341 -35.06 -0.13 -0.48
C ASP A 341 -34.50 -0.15 0.95
N ASN A 342 -35.39 -0.23 1.95
CA ASN A 342 -35.05 -0.31 3.38
C ASN A 342 -34.35 -1.61 3.81
N HIS A 343 -34.15 -2.57 2.91
CA HIS A 343 -33.41 -3.83 3.15
C HIS A 343 -32.07 -3.87 2.41
N PHE A 344 -31.59 -2.75 1.85
CA PHE A 344 -30.38 -2.69 1.01
C PHE A 344 -30.51 -3.54 -0.26
N GLU A 345 -31.72 -3.69 -0.76
CA GLU A 345 -32.02 -4.40 -2.00
C GLU A 345 -32.40 -3.37 -3.08
N LEU A 346 -32.07 -3.70 -4.33
CA LEU A 346 -32.45 -2.88 -5.47
C LEU A 346 -33.98 -2.92 -5.64
N ASN A 347 -34.63 -1.78 -5.51
CA ASN A 347 -36.02 -1.61 -5.89
C ASN A 347 -36.14 -1.54 -7.41
N VAL A 348 -36.45 -2.68 -8.03
CA VAL A 348 -36.55 -2.84 -9.48
C VAL A 348 -37.60 -1.90 -10.09
N ALA A 349 -38.73 -1.69 -9.40
CA ALA A 349 -39.79 -0.82 -9.91
C ALA A 349 -39.37 0.66 -10.00
N GLU A 350 -38.66 1.17 -8.97
CA GLU A 350 -38.11 2.54 -9.02
C GLU A 350 -36.92 2.66 -9.98
N TYR A 351 -36.12 1.60 -10.12
CA TYR A 351 -35.06 1.53 -11.11
C TYR A 351 -35.60 1.60 -12.54
N GLU A 352 -36.66 0.86 -12.86
CA GLU A 352 -37.30 0.89 -14.17
C GLU A 352 -37.89 2.28 -14.50
N LYS A 353 -38.43 2.98 -13.50
CA LYS A 353 -38.93 4.37 -13.67
C LYS A 353 -37.82 5.38 -13.97
N GLN A 354 -36.68 5.28 -13.28
CA GLN A 354 -35.54 6.18 -13.51
C GLN A 354 -34.72 5.80 -14.76
N GLY A 355 -34.79 4.52 -15.17
CA GLY A 355 -34.06 3.97 -16.28
C GLY A 355 -32.61 3.59 -15.93
N ARG A 356 -31.87 3.16 -16.95
CA ARG A 356 -30.51 2.65 -16.82
C ARG A 356 -29.54 3.75 -16.36
N ILE A 357 -28.57 3.34 -15.55
CA ILE A 357 -27.48 4.20 -15.08
C ILE A 357 -26.49 4.42 -16.23
N HIS A 358 -26.10 5.68 -16.43
CA HIS A 358 -25.08 6.09 -17.39
C HIS A 358 -23.85 6.65 -16.66
N LEU A 359 -22.69 6.42 -17.25
CA LEU A 359 -21.39 6.83 -16.73
C LEU A 359 -20.72 7.77 -17.73
N SER A 360 -19.80 8.62 -17.26
CA SER A 360 -18.93 9.37 -18.17
C SER A 360 -18.08 8.40 -19.01
N VAL A 361 -17.73 8.81 -20.23
CA VAL A 361 -16.95 7.94 -21.13
C VAL A 361 -15.57 7.62 -20.54
N PHE A 362 -14.97 8.59 -19.84
CA PHE A 362 -13.72 8.39 -19.11
C PHE A 362 -13.85 7.25 -18.09
N PHE A 363 -14.92 7.29 -17.28
CA PHE A 363 -15.13 6.30 -16.23
C PHE A 363 -15.43 4.93 -16.83
N ALA A 364 -16.29 4.85 -17.85
CA ALA A 364 -16.61 3.60 -18.54
C ALA A 364 -15.38 2.94 -19.18
N LEU A 365 -14.56 3.70 -19.91
CA LEU A 365 -13.34 3.19 -20.55
C LEU A 365 -12.30 2.75 -19.51
N THR A 366 -12.14 3.51 -18.42
CA THR A 366 -11.22 3.15 -17.33
C THR A 366 -11.59 1.81 -16.69
N TYR A 367 -12.89 1.52 -16.50
CA TYR A 367 -13.34 0.19 -16.06
C TYR A 367 -13.02 -0.89 -17.10
N GLY A 368 -13.29 -0.61 -18.38
CA GLY A 368 -12.98 -1.52 -19.49
C GLY A 368 -11.51 -1.93 -19.53
N PHE A 369 -10.60 -0.95 -19.48
CA PHE A 369 -9.16 -1.21 -19.41
C PHE A 369 -8.74 -1.82 -18.09
N GLY A 370 -9.42 -1.52 -16.97
CA GLY A 370 -9.21 -2.18 -15.69
C GLY A 370 -9.39 -3.71 -15.77
N PHE A 371 -10.41 -4.18 -16.48
CA PHE A 371 -10.58 -5.63 -16.74
C PHE A 371 -9.44 -6.19 -17.61
N ALA A 372 -9.04 -5.46 -18.65
CA ALA A 372 -7.94 -5.86 -19.52
C ALA A 372 -6.61 -5.96 -18.76
N THR A 373 -6.34 -5.06 -17.81
CA THR A 373 -5.13 -5.05 -16.96
C THR A 373 -5.00 -6.33 -16.14
N ILE A 374 -6.11 -6.87 -15.63
CA ILE A 374 -6.09 -8.10 -14.82
C ILE A 374 -5.77 -9.33 -15.69
N ALA A 375 -6.40 -9.43 -16.87
CA ALA A 375 -6.08 -10.48 -17.83
C ALA A 375 -4.63 -10.38 -18.35
N SER A 376 -4.17 -9.16 -18.62
CA SER A 376 -2.79 -8.85 -19.01
C SER A 376 -1.80 -9.22 -17.90
N THR A 377 -2.12 -8.94 -16.64
CA THR A 377 -1.29 -9.29 -15.47
C THR A 377 -1.03 -10.80 -15.40
N LEU A 378 -2.08 -11.62 -15.51
CA LEU A 378 -1.92 -13.08 -15.52
C LEU A 378 -1.10 -13.54 -16.72
N THR A 379 -1.41 -13.03 -17.92
CA THR A 379 -0.71 -13.41 -19.16
C THR A 379 0.76 -13.04 -19.09
N HIS A 380 1.09 -11.83 -18.62
CA HIS A 380 2.45 -11.35 -18.45
C HIS A 380 3.24 -12.21 -17.47
N VAL A 381 2.67 -12.52 -16.30
CA VAL A 381 3.35 -13.38 -15.32
C VAL A 381 3.55 -14.80 -15.87
N VAL A 382 2.56 -15.38 -16.53
CA VAL A 382 2.67 -16.73 -17.10
C VAL A 382 3.70 -16.78 -18.24
N CYS A 383 3.70 -15.82 -19.15
CA CYS A 383 4.58 -15.82 -20.32
C CYS A 383 6.04 -15.47 -19.97
N PHE A 384 6.27 -14.45 -19.15
CA PHE A 384 7.61 -13.94 -18.87
C PHE A 384 8.23 -14.57 -17.61
N TYR A 385 7.45 -14.68 -16.54
CA TYR A 385 7.94 -15.19 -15.25
C TYR A 385 7.56 -16.65 -15.01
N GLY A 386 6.69 -17.26 -15.82
CA GLY A 386 6.20 -18.62 -15.58
C GLY A 386 7.31 -19.67 -15.61
N ARG A 387 8.28 -19.53 -16.52
CA ARG A 387 9.46 -20.42 -16.56
C ARG A 387 10.32 -20.27 -15.30
N GLU A 388 10.62 -19.04 -14.90
CA GLU A 388 11.41 -18.74 -13.71
C GLU A 388 10.70 -19.20 -12.42
N ILE A 389 9.38 -18.99 -12.31
CA ILE A 389 8.56 -19.48 -11.20
C ILE A 389 8.60 -21.00 -11.15
N MET A 390 8.46 -21.70 -12.28
CA MET A 390 8.48 -23.16 -12.34
C MET A 390 9.86 -23.75 -12.06
N GLU A 391 10.91 -23.12 -12.61
CA GLU A 391 12.30 -23.47 -12.33
C GLU A 391 12.62 -23.27 -10.86
N ARG A 392 12.16 -22.18 -10.24
CA ARG A 392 12.34 -21.95 -8.80
C ARG A 392 11.48 -22.85 -7.93
N TYR A 393 10.26 -23.16 -8.35
CA TYR A 393 9.45 -24.18 -7.68
C TYR A 393 10.20 -25.52 -7.65
N ARG A 394 10.87 -25.89 -8.75
CA ARG A 394 11.74 -27.08 -8.85
C ARG A 394 13.08 -26.93 -8.12
N ALA A 395 13.68 -25.73 -8.14
CA ALA A 395 15.00 -25.42 -7.58
C ALA A 395 14.95 -24.98 -6.10
N SER A 396 13.76 -24.90 -5.51
CA SER A 396 13.45 -24.63 -4.09
C SER A 396 14.23 -25.50 -3.08
N SER A 397 14.96 -26.52 -3.57
CA SER A 397 15.86 -27.39 -2.80
C SER A 397 17.35 -27.30 -3.15
N LYS A 398 17.78 -26.63 -4.26
CA LYS A 398 19.18 -26.69 -4.77
C LYS A 398 19.72 -25.40 -5.43
N GLY A 399 18.96 -24.31 -5.49
CA GLY A 399 19.39 -23.06 -6.14
C GLY A 399 20.48 -22.28 -5.38
N LYS A 400 21.21 -21.40 -6.08
CA LYS A 400 22.19 -20.46 -5.49
C LYS A 400 21.46 -19.47 -4.59
N GLU A 401 21.78 -19.49 -3.30
CA GLU A 401 21.12 -18.65 -2.30
C GLU A 401 21.74 -17.25 -2.24
N ASP A 402 20.88 -16.25 -2.12
CA ASP A 402 21.27 -14.85 -1.90
C ASP A 402 22.02 -14.69 -0.57
N ILE A 403 23.01 -13.78 -0.52
CA ILE A 403 23.79 -13.50 0.70
C ILE A 403 22.87 -13.09 1.85
N HIS A 404 21.83 -12.31 1.56
CA HIS A 404 20.89 -11.87 2.58
C HIS A 404 20.09 -13.03 3.16
N THR A 405 19.78 -14.04 2.35
CA THR A 405 19.13 -15.28 2.81
C THR A 405 20.09 -16.10 3.67
N LYS A 406 21.36 -16.22 3.29
CA LYS A 406 22.40 -16.88 4.12
C LYS A 406 22.53 -16.23 5.50
N LEU A 407 22.55 -14.90 5.57
CA LEU A 407 22.60 -14.15 6.84
C LEU A 407 21.34 -14.39 7.70
N MET A 408 20.17 -14.44 7.06
CA MET A 408 18.90 -14.63 7.76
C MET A 408 18.73 -16.02 8.39
N ARG A 409 19.47 -17.04 7.94
CA ARG A 409 19.46 -18.39 8.55
C ARG A 409 19.93 -18.42 10.00
N ARG A 410 20.65 -17.40 10.47
CA ARG A 410 21.05 -17.26 11.89
C ARG A 410 19.85 -17.01 12.81
N TYR A 411 18.75 -16.51 12.27
CA TYR A 411 17.53 -16.25 13.03
C TYR A 411 16.57 -17.43 12.98
N LYS A 412 15.87 -17.66 14.10
CA LYS A 412 14.80 -18.66 14.14
C LYS A 412 13.67 -18.23 13.23
N ASP A 413 13.37 -19.07 12.24
CA ASP A 413 12.28 -18.79 11.32
C ASP A 413 10.89 -18.97 11.97
N ILE A 414 9.87 -18.45 11.29
CA ILE A 414 8.47 -18.55 11.72
C ILE A 414 7.96 -19.96 11.42
N PRO A 415 7.41 -20.68 12.42
CA PRO A 415 6.76 -21.95 12.16
C PRO A 415 5.58 -21.78 11.21
N SER A 416 5.47 -22.61 10.17
CA SER A 416 4.38 -22.52 9.17
C SER A 416 2.98 -22.60 9.81
N TRP A 417 2.85 -23.26 10.96
CA TRP A 417 1.57 -23.37 11.67
C TRP A 417 1.02 -22.01 12.15
N TRP A 418 1.86 -20.99 12.37
CA TRP A 418 1.40 -19.64 12.74
C TRP A 418 0.50 -19.04 11.64
N PHE A 419 0.91 -19.22 10.38
CA PHE A 419 0.18 -18.74 9.22
C PHE A 419 -1.11 -19.54 9.00
N HIS A 420 -1.05 -20.87 9.16
CA HIS A 420 -2.24 -21.72 9.08
C HIS A 420 -3.25 -21.43 10.21
N SER A 421 -2.78 -21.22 11.44
CA SER A 421 -3.64 -20.86 12.56
C SER A 421 -4.27 -19.48 12.35
N LEU A 422 -3.49 -18.52 11.84
CA LEU A 422 -3.99 -17.17 11.55
C LEU A 422 -5.07 -17.20 10.47
N LEU A 423 -4.83 -17.94 9.39
CA LEU A 423 -5.79 -18.14 8.30
C LEU A 423 -7.07 -18.83 8.80
N LEU A 424 -6.93 -19.89 9.60
CA LEU A 424 -8.08 -20.63 10.13
C LEU A 424 -8.93 -19.76 11.06
N VAL A 425 -8.29 -19.07 12.02
CA VAL A 425 -9.00 -18.21 12.98
C VAL A 425 -9.67 -17.05 12.26
N THR A 426 -8.98 -16.35 11.37
CA THR A 426 -9.60 -15.24 10.62
C THR A 426 -10.74 -15.70 9.74
N LEU A 427 -10.60 -16.84 9.06
CA LEU A 427 -11.68 -17.39 8.25
C LEU A 427 -12.91 -17.77 9.09
N LEU A 428 -12.71 -18.40 10.25
CA LEU A 428 -13.80 -18.75 11.17
C LEU A 428 -14.52 -17.51 11.70
N VAL A 429 -13.78 -16.45 12.06
CA VAL A 429 -14.37 -15.19 12.52
C VAL A 429 -15.12 -14.48 11.39
N SER A 430 -14.57 -14.46 10.18
CA SER A 430 -15.28 -13.92 8.99
C SER A 430 -16.53 -14.72 8.64
N LEU A 431 -16.48 -16.05 8.76
CA LEU A 431 -17.66 -16.91 8.56
C LEU A 431 -18.73 -16.65 9.61
N ALA A 432 -18.34 -16.52 10.88
CA ALA A 432 -19.24 -16.15 11.97
C ALA A 432 -19.92 -14.80 11.69
N LEU A 433 -19.18 -13.81 11.20
CA LEU A 433 -19.74 -12.53 10.77
C LEU A 433 -20.75 -12.69 9.61
N CYS A 434 -20.46 -13.53 8.61
CA CYS A 434 -21.39 -13.77 7.49
C CYS A 434 -22.66 -14.54 7.91
N ILE A 435 -22.57 -15.42 8.92
CA ILE A 435 -23.69 -16.26 9.37
C ILE A 435 -24.54 -15.54 10.42
N PHE A 436 -23.92 -15.03 11.48
CA PHE A 436 -24.64 -14.45 12.63
C PHE A 436 -24.99 -12.97 12.46
N LEU A 437 -24.27 -12.24 11.60
CA LEU A 437 -24.50 -10.80 11.34
C LEU A 437 -24.99 -10.56 9.91
N LYS A 438 -25.72 -11.53 9.35
CA LYS A 438 -26.25 -11.50 7.98
C LYS A 438 -27.10 -10.26 7.71
N ASP A 439 -27.88 -9.80 8.70
CA ASP A 439 -28.77 -8.65 8.54
C ASP A 439 -28.00 -7.32 8.37
N GLN A 440 -26.73 -7.26 8.79
CA GLN A 440 -25.89 -6.06 8.69
C GLN A 440 -24.96 -6.10 7.47
N VAL A 441 -24.39 -7.27 7.14
CA VAL A 441 -23.33 -7.41 6.11
C VAL A 441 -23.87 -8.02 4.81
N GLN A 442 -24.96 -8.78 4.88
CA GLN A 442 -25.66 -9.44 3.75
C GLN A 442 -24.83 -10.39 2.89
N MET A 443 -23.57 -10.61 3.24
CA MET A 443 -22.63 -11.44 2.51
C MET A 443 -22.89 -12.92 2.80
N PRO A 444 -23.16 -13.75 1.78
CA PRO A 444 -23.31 -15.19 1.97
C PRO A 444 -21.96 -15.84 2.28
N TRP A 445 -21.97 -16.91 3.08
CA TRP A 445 -20.75 -17.63 3.52
C TRP A 445 -19.90 -18.14 2.34
N TRP A 446 -20.54 -18.60 1.25
CA TRP A 446 -19.83 -19.07 0.05
C TRP A 446 -19.13 -17.91 -0.68
N GLY A 447 -19.67 -16.69 -0.59
CA GLY A 447 -19.07 -15.49 -1.17
C GLY A 447 -17.73 -15.17 -0.52
N LEU A 448 -17.59 -15.43 0.79
CA LEU A 448 -16.34 -15.23 1.52
C LEU A 448 -15.26 -16.20 1.03
N LEU A 449 -15.61 -17.48 0.92
CA LEU A 449 -14.68 -18.50 0.41
C LEU A 449 -14.25 -18.19 -1.02
N PHE A 450 -15.20 -17.77 -1.87
CA PHE A 450 -14.91 -17.41 -3.24
C PHE A 450 -14.00 -16.18 -3.33
N ALA A 451 -14.24 -15.14 -2.52
CA ALA A 451 -13.36 -13.97 -2.42
C ALA A 451 -11.94 -14.37 -1.97
N GLY A 452 -11.83 -15.26 -0.98
CA GLY A 452 -10.55 -15.76 -0.49
C GLY A 452 -9.77 -16.55 -1.54
N VAL A 453 -10.43 -17.43 -2.30
CA VAL A 453 -9.80 -18.18 -3.40
C VAL A 453 -9.30 -17.24 -4.50
N LEU A 454 -10.10 -16.25 -4.88
CA LEU A 454 -9.72 -15.24 -5.87
C LEU A 454 -8.52 -14.43 -5.36
N ALA A 455 -8.58 -13.90 -4.14
CA ALA A 455 -7.48 -13.15 -3.54
C ALA A 455 -6.19 -13.96 -3.50
N PHE A 456 -6.26 -15.22 -3.05
CA PHE A 456 -5.12 -16.14 -2.99
C PHE A 456 -4.48 -16.36 -4.37
N GLY A 457 -5.28 -16.69 -5.38
CA GLY A 457 -4.78 -16.97 -6.73
C GLY A 457 -4.07 -15.77 -7.38
N PHE A 458 -4.56 -14.56 -7.12
CA PHE A 458 -3.96 -13.33 -7.66
C PHE A 458 -2.83 -12.75 -6.81
N THR A 459 -2.68 -13.17 -5.55
CA THR A 459 -1.65 -12.61 -4.66
C THR A 459 -0.24 -12.85 -5.19
N LEU A 460 0.08 -14.06 -5.67
CA LEU A 460 1.43 -14.36 -6.16
C LEU A 460 1.79 -13.57 -7.44
N PRO A 461 0.99 -13.59 -8.52
CA PRO A 461 1.27 -12.80 -9.72
C PRO A 461 1.43 -11.30 -9.42
N ILE A 462 0.54 -10.73 -8.61
CA ILE A 462 0.58 -9.30 -8.28
C ILE A 462 1.80 -8.98 -7.43
N SER A 463 2.14 -9.84 -6.47
CA SER A 463 3.34 -9.68 -5.64
C SER A 463 4.63 -9.67 -6.48
N ILE A 464 4.72 -10.49 -7.54
CA ILE A 464 5.88 -10.50 -8.45
C ILE A 464 5.99 -9.18 -9.23
N ILE A 465 4.88 -8.66 -9.75
CA ILE A 465 4.86 -7.37 -10.46
C ILE A 465 5.23 -6.24 -9.49
N THR A 466 4.65 -6.21 -8.30
CA THR A 466 4.96 -5.20 -7.28
C THR A 466 6.44 -5.25 -6.87
N ALA A 467 6.99 -6.45 -6.63
CA ALA A 467 8.38 -6.63 -6.20
C ALA A 467 9.42 -6.21 -7.25
N THR A 468 9.05 -6.16 -8.53
CA THR A 468 9.95 -5.81 -9.65
C THR A 468 9.72 -4.41 -10.21
N THR A 469 8.48 -3.94 -10.23
CA THR A 469 8.08 -2.67 -10.88
C THR A 469 7.61 -1.59 -9.90
N ASN A 470 7.37 -1.95 -8.63
CA ASN A 470 6.71 -1.11 -7.64
C ASN A 470 5.27 -0.69 -8.00
N GLN A 471 4.65 -1.35 -8.98
CA GLN A 471 3.24 -1.14 -9.37
C GLN A 471 2.39 -2.31 -8.90
N THR A 472 1.24 -2.02 -8.30
CA THR A 472 0.34 -3.04 -7.72
C THR A 472 -1.01 -2.99 -8.41
N PRO A 473 -1.27 -3.90 -9.38
CA PRO A 473 -2.58 -4.01 -10.00
C PRO A 473 -3.70 -4.29 -8.97
N GLY A 474 -4.83 -3.59 -9.09
CA GLY A 474 -5.98 -3.75 -8.20
C GLY A 474 -6.95 -4.85 -8.66
N LEU A 475 -7.55 -5.56 -7.71
CA LEU A 475 -8.63 -6.55 -7.94
C LEU A 475 -10.03 -5.98 -7.70
N ASN A 476 -10.12 -4.71 -7.31
CA ASN A 476 -11.35 -4.01 -6.94
C ASN A 476 -12.42 -4.06 -8.05
N ILE A 477 -12.03 -3.92 -9.32
CA ILE A 477 -12.98 -3.87 -10.44
C ILE A 477 -13.57 -5.26 -10.75
N ILE A 478 -12.72 -6.29 -10.86
CA ILE A 478 -13.17 -7.64 -11.22
C ILE A 478 -13.99 -8.29 -10.12
N THR A 479 -13.60 -8.09 -8.86
CA THR A 479 -14.31 -8.67 -7.71
C THR A 479 -15.73 -8.11 -7.61
N GLU A 480 -15.87 -6.80 -7.77
CA GLU A 480 -17.17 -6.11 -7.76
C GLU A 480 -18.06 -6.49 -8.94
N TYR A 481 -17.48 -6.68 -10.13
CA TYR A 481 -18.22 -7.08 -11.33
C TYR A 481 -18.70 -8.53 -11.25
N VAL A 482 -17.81 -9.47 -10.92
CA VAL A 482 -18.12 -10.89 -10.85
C VAL A 482 -19.19 -11.14 -9.80
N PHE A 483 -19.04 -10.57 -8.61
CA PHE A 483 -20.03 -10.80 -7.55
C PHE A 483 -21.36 -10.09 -7.82
N GLY A 484 -21.33 -8.91 -8.45
CA GLY A 484 -22.54 -8.24 -8.93
C GLY A 484 -23.35 -9.05 -9.94
N LEU A 485 -22.70 -9.89 -10.76
CA LEU A 485 -23.37 -10.82 -11.68
C LEU A 485 -23.94 -12.06 -10.98
N ILE A 486 -23.22 -12.62 -10.00
CA ILE A 486 -23.63 -13.84 -9.30
C ILE A 486 -24.74 -13.55 -8.28
N TYR A 487 -24.66 -12.42 -7.59
CA TYR A 487 -25.59 -12.05 -6.53
C TYR A 487 -26.11 -10.61 -6.71
N PRO A 488 -26.96 -10.40 -7.74
CA PRO A 488 -27.43 -9.07 -8.13
C PRO A 488 -28.35 -8.46 -7.08
N GLY A 489 -28.45 -7.13 -7.11
CA GLY A 489 -29.39 -6.37 -6.29
C GLY A 489 -28.96 -6.15 -4.83
N ARG A 490 -27.76 -6.60 -4.42
CA ARG A 490 -27.25 -6.44 -3.04
C ARG A 490 -25.95 -5.63 -2.98
N PRO A 491 -26.03 -4.28 -2.96
CA PRO A 491 -24.85 -3.41 -2.93
C PRO A 491 -23.91 -3.67 -1.75
N ILE A 492 -24.40 -3.84 -0.52
CA ILE A 492 -23.53 -4.05 0.65
C ILE A 492 -22.76 -5.37 0.54
N ALA A 493 -23.44 -6.45 0.17
CA ALA A 493 -22.79 -7.75 -0.05
C ALA A 493 -21.70 -7.64 -1.13
N ASN A 494 -21.94 -6.87 -2.20
CA ASN A 494 -20.97 -6.66 -3.27
C ASN A 494 -19.71 -5.90 -2.80
N VAL A 495 -19.89 -4.80 -2.08
CA VAL A 495 -18.74 -4.04 -1.55
C VAL A 495 -17.98 -4.86 -0.50
N CYS A 496 -18.66 -5.70 0.29
CA CYS A 496 -18.00 -6.64 1.21
C CYS A 496 -17.18 -7.68 0.46
N PHE A 497 -17.73 -8.31 -0.57
CA PHE A 497 -17.01 -9.27 -1.41
C PHE A 497 -15.76 -8.64 -2.05
N LYS A 498 -15.92 -7.46 -2.64
CA LYS A 498 -14.82 -6.65 -3.17
C LYS A 498 -13.74 -6.41 -2.13
N THR A 499 -14.13 -6.02 -0.92
CA THR A 499 -13.19 -5.71 0.16
C THR A 499 -12.41 -6.95 0.59
N TYR A 500 -13.06 -8.10 0.79
CA TYR A 500 -12.35 -9.35 1.09
C TYR A 500 -11.44 -9.80 -0.07
N GLY A 501 -11.91 -9.69 -1.32
CA GLY A 501 -11.12 -10.13 -2.48
C GLY A 501 -9.90 -9.24 -2.76
N TYR A 502 -10.05 -7.93 -2.61
CA TYR A 502 -8.98 -6.96 -2.91
C TYR A 502 -8.07 -6.69 -1.70
N ILE A 503 -8.64 -6.39 -0.53
CA ILE A 503 -7.83 -5.97 0.63
C ILE A 503 -7.03 -7.12 1.19
N SER A 504 -7.57 -8.34 1.24
CA SER A 504 -6.78 -9.47 1.72
C SER A 504 -5.60 -9.77 0.78
N MET A 505 -5.72 -9.54 -0.53
CA MET A 505 -4.58 -9.59 -1.45
C MET A 505 -3.60 -8.44 -1.21
N ALA A 506 -4.08 -7.19 -1.11
CA ALA A 506 -3.24 -6.02 -0.91
C ALA A 506 -2.44 -6.11 0.40
N GLN A 507 -3.09 -6.55 1.48
CA GLN A 507 -2.47 -6.80 2.78
C GLN A 507 -1.43 -7.91 2.73
N ALA A 508 -1.68 -8.98 1.96
CA ALA A 508 -0.69 -10.02 1.75
C ALA A 508 0.57 -9.50 1.02
N VAL A 509 0.39 -8.68 -0.02
CA VAL A 509 1.50 -8.04 -0.76
C VAL A 509 2.30 -7.12 0.17
N SER A 510 1.62 -6.25 0.93
CA SER A 510 2.27 -5.34 1.87
C SER A 510 3.01 -6.06 2.99
N PHE A 511 2.42 -7.14 3.52
CA PHE A 511 3.07 -8.02 4.49
C PHE A 511 4.38 -8.60 3.93
N LEU A 512 4.35 -9.12 2.69
CA LEU A 512 5.55 -9.63 2.01
C LEU A 512 6.62 -8.54 1.80
N SER A 513 6.22 -7.33 1.42
CA SER A 513 7.11 -6.17 1.27
C SER A 513 7.86 -5.85 2.56
N ASP A 514 7.15 -5.85 3.69
CA ASP A 514 7.77 -5.60 4.99
C ASP A 514 8.67 -6.76 5.43
N PHE A 515 8.31 -8.01 5.10
CA PHE A 515 9.22 -9.14 5.30
C PHE A 515 10.50 -8.98 4.49
N LYS A 516 10.44 -8.41 3.29
CA LYS A 516 11.65 -8.05 2.53
C LYS A 516 12.44 -6.94 3.23
N LEU A 517 11.78 -5.93 3.81
CA LEU A 517 12.46 -4.91 4.62
C LEU A 517 13.22 -5.54 5.79
N GLY A 518 12.54 -6.41 6.55
CA GLY A 518 13.15 -7.16 7.64
C GLY A 518 14.29 -8.06 7.17
N HIS A 519 14.18 -8.63 5.97
CA HIS A 519 15.22 -9.46 5.35
C HIS A 519 16.47 -8.64 5.00
N TYR A 520 16.32 -7.42 4.48
CA TYR A 520 17.45 -6.51 4.22
C TYR A 520 18.07 -5.98 5.52
N MET A 521 17.23 -5.59 6.48
CA MET A 521 17.67 -4.98 7.75
C MET A 521 18.05 -6.00 8.83
N LYS A 522 17.99 -7.30 8.53
CA LYS A 522 18.40 -8.41 9.40
C LYS A 522 17.60 -8.45 10.71
N ILE A 523 16.29 -8.27 10.60
CA ILE A 523 15.36 -8.32 11.71
C ILE A 523 14.85 -9.75 11.91
N PRO A 524 14.81 -10.28 13.14
CA PRO A 524 14.26 -11.61 13.39
C PRO A 524 12.84 -11.78 12.81
N PRO A 525 12.58 -12.81 11.98
CA PRO A 525 11.28 -12.98 11.31
C PRO A 525 10.09 -13.05 12.26
N ARG A 526 10.25 -13.71 13.42
CA ARG A 526 9.20 -13.81 14.44
C ARG A 526 8.81 -12.45 15.03
N SER A 527 9.78 -11.55 15.17
CA SER A 527 9.52 -10.18 15.61
C SER A 527 8.72 -9.40 14.58
N MET A 528 9.08 -9.52 13.30
CA MET A 528 8.34 -8.90 12.19
C MET A 528 6.88 -9.35 12.16
N PHE A 529 6.64 -10.66 12.24
CA PHE A 529 5.28 -11.22 12.27
C PHE A 529 4.42 -10.64 13.41
N LEU A 530 4.94 -10.67 14.64
CA LEU A 530 4.20 -10.22 15.81
C LEU A 530 3.90 -8.72 15.76
N VAL A 531 4.88 -7.91 15.38
CA VAL A 531 4.72 -6.45 15.28
C VAL A 531 3.69 -6.07 14.22
N GLN A 532 3.72 -6.71 13.05
CA GLN A 532 2.72 -6.47 12.00
C GLN A 532 1.33 -6.92 12.45
N PHE A 533 1.21 -8.12 13.02
CA PHE A 533 -0.07 -8.63 13.48
C PHE A 533 -0.71 -7.74 14.55
N ILE A 534 0.06 -7.35 15.58
CA ILE A 534 -0.42 -6.47 16.66
C ILE A 534 -0.71 -5.08 16.12
N GLY A 535 0.17 -4.53 15.28
CA GLY A 535 -0.01 -3.23 14.65
C GLY A 535 -1.28 -3.18 13.82
N THR A 536 -1.57 -4.21 13.03
CA THR A 536 -2.77 -4.26 12.18
C THR A 536 -4.04 -4.38 12.99
N ILE A 537 -4.03 -5.13 14.10
CA ILE A 537 -5.17 -5.17 15.03
C ILE A 537 -5.41 -3.80 15.66
N LEU A 538 -4.34 -3.14 16.12
CA LEU A 538 -4.42 -1.82 16.73
C LEU A 538 -4.92 -0.77 15.72
N ALA A 539 -4.34 -0.73 14.52
CA ALA A 539 -4.74 0.17 13.45
C ALA A 539 -6.19 -0.05 13.04
N GLY A 540 -6.62 -1.29 12.82
CA GLY A 540 -8.01 -1.61 12.49
C GLY A 540 -9.01 -1.33 13.62
N THR A 541 -8.54 -1.13 14.86
CA THR A 541 -9.39 -0.74 16.00
C THR A 541 -9.46 0.78 16.16
N MET A 542 -8.37 1.50 15.84
CA MET A 542 -8.28 2.95 15.97
C MET A 542 -8.86 3.71 14.77
N GLY A 543 -8.73 3.16 13.56
CA GLY A 543 -9.36 3.68 12.34
C GLY A 543 -10.82 3.28 12.26
#